data_AF-A0A925VRA2-F1
#
_entry.id   AF-A0A925VRA2-F1
#
_cell.length_a   1.000
_cell.length_b   1.000
_cell.length_c   1.000
_cell.angle_alpha   90.00
_cell.angle_beta   90.00
_cell.angle_gamma   90.00
#
_symmetry.space_group_name_H-M   'P 1'
#
loop_
_entity.id
_entity.type
_entity.pdbx_description
1 polymer ?
#
loop_
_entity_poly.entity_id
_entity_poly.type
_entity_poly.pdbx_seq_one_letter_code
_entity_poly.pdbx_strand_id
1 'polypeptide(L)'
;MDLIIDLHCHPSMKPFGHSFKADNQQQNARPASPACAWHRDRPTLFDKVLNFVAQLTKFRQSDFTSSRAGRVRVVVAALYPPERGFFVNKLGTGPVGDVALDLATGLGHQRIQAIQQQQDYFLDLLAEYEFLRGLDGRTATLPSGEKACYRLCGSRAAVETALQEPGTLAVLLSIEGAHAFGCGLDPAGRPAQLPTLQANIRQVKAWPHCPLFITFAHHFYNELGGHATSLTGIVAKFTDQTLGLGAGLTELGRAVLRELLDPTTGRRILIDVKHMSRLARQHYYALLDAEYADQNIPVVASHGAVAGNAADRHLFWDFDIRWAGSMHDANLWGRTAIGQFCKAAKLSPYALVGDAAYPCRPWMLAPFKGHKDGMSRDEYHWNFVQSSTRMCIERAFGMLKGRWRILLKRVDMQLKNVPEMVSACLVLHNICIIFGDSFWRTEWVQEATDVGARVLAGGNVLDAAHHIYAPTLLTDTTADMKVCTEEAFGPIAILESVPDFETAIARVNGSRFGLQAGIFTNRVDRMKLAHERLEVGGIIIGGVPGFRVDSMPYGGIKDSGLGREGVRYAMEEMTEPRLLVY
;
A
#
# COMPACT_ATOMS: atom_id res chain seq x y z
N MET A 1 -3.29 -22.42 18.36
CA MET A 1 -2.29 -22.66 17.29
C MET A 1 -2.74 -21.87 16.10
N ASP A 2 -1.89 -20.99 15.58
CA ASP A 2 -2.25 -20.13 14.46
C ASP A 2 -2.42 -20.97 13.19
N LEU A 3 -3.56 -20.79 12.51
CA LEU A 3 -3.85 -21.45 11.23
C LEU A 3 -3.13 -20.69 10.12
N ILE A 4 -2.06 -21.26 9.58
CA ILE A 4 -1.33 -20.67 8.45
C ILE A 4 -1.93 -21.18 7.15
N ILE A 5 -2.34 -20.23 6.29
CA ILE A 5 -2.94 -20.46 4.98
C ILE A 5 -2.03 -19.87 3.90
N ASP A 6 -1.64 -20.68 2.92
CA ASP A 6 -0.99 -20.21 1.71
C ASP A 6 -2.07 -20.04 0.62
N LEU A 7 -2.34 -18.78 0.24
CA LEU A 7 -3.42 -18.44 -0.69
C LEU A 7 -3.05 -18.71 -2.15
N HIS A 8 -1.79 -19.03 -2.46
CA HIS A 8 -1.40 -19.37 -3.82
C HIS A 8 -0.03 -20.06 -3.88
N CYS A 9 0.00 -21.29 -4.38
CA CYS A 9 1.24 -21.98 -4.68
C CYS A 9 1.11 -22.90 -5.91
N HIS A 10 2.27 -23.27 -6.47
CA HIS A 10 2.37 -24.19 -7.62
C HIS A 10 3.03 -25.53 -7.24
N PRO A 11 2.36 -26.37 -6.43
CA PRO A 11 2.95 -27.62 -5.95
C PRO A 11 3.04 -28.68 -7.06
N SER A 12 2.16 -28.64 -8.07
CA SER A 12 2.04 -29.61 -9.16
C SER A 12 2.84 -29.25 -10.41
N MET A 13 3.07 -27.98 -10.71
CA MET A 13 3.62 -27.52 -12.00
C MET A 13 4.90 -28.28 -12.43
N LYS A 14 5.94 -28.30 -11.58
CA LYS A 14 7.18 -29.03 -11.89
C LYS A 14 7.03 -30.55 -11.80
N PRO A 15 6.39 -31.14 -10.75
CA PRO A 15 6.15 -32.58 -10.70
C PRO A 15 5.36 -33.14 -11.87
N PHE A 16 4.30 -32.45 -12.28
CA PHE A 16 3.51 -32.82 -13.43
C PHE A 16 4.37 -32.76 -14.70
N GLY A 17 5.15 -31.70 -14.89
CA GLY A 17 6.11 -31.62 -16.01
C GLY A 17 7.11 -32.78 -16.04
N HIS A 18 7.67 -33.18 -14.90
CA HIS A 18 8.58 -34.33 -14.83
C HIS A 18 7.89 -35.69 -15.00
N SER A 19 6.57 -35.79 -14.84
CA SER A 19 5.82 -37.04 -15.09
C SER A 19 5.82 -37.45 -16.57
N PHE A 20 6.07 -36.51 -17.48
CA PHE A 20 6.22 -36.78 -18.91
C PHE A 20 7.45 -37.65 -19.21
N LYS A 21 8.47 -37.68 -18.33
CA LYS A 21 9.63 -38.60 -18.44
C LYS A 21 9.32 -40.06 -18.17
N ALA A 22 8.19 -40.34 -17.54
CA ALA A 22 7.77 -41.70 -17.22
C ALA A 22 6.76 -42.25 -18.24
N ASP A 23 6.60 -41.59 -19.39
CA ASP A 23 5.69 -41.92 -20.52
C ASP A 23 4.20 -42.10 -20.19
N ASN A 24 3.77 -41.94 -18.92
CA ASN A 24 2.41 -42.23 -18.49
C ASN A 24 1.65 -41.06 -17.84
N GLN A 25 2.18 -39.83 -17.82
CA GLN A 25 1.56 -38.65 -17.16
C GLN A 25 1.04 -38.92 -15.72
N GLN A 26 1.59 -39.94 -15.04
CA GLN A 26 1.11 -40.41 -13.76
C GLN A 26 1.98 -39.88 -12.62
N GLN A 27 1.33 -39.53 -11.52
CA GLN A 27 2.00 -39.11 -10.31
C GLN A 27 2.78 -40.25 -9.66
N ASN A 28 4.04 -40.00 -9.30
CA ASN A 28 4.85 -40.98 -8.59
C ASN A 28 4.59 -40.88 -7.07
N ALA A 29 4.28 -41.99 -6.43
CA ALA A 29 3.99 -42.02 -4.99
C ALA A 29 5.21 -41.83 -4.09
N ARG A 30 6.44 -41.91 -4.62
CA ARG A 30 7.68 -41.80 -3.84
C ARG A 30 8.13 -40.33 -3.79
N PRO A 31 8.24 -39.70 -2.60
CA PRO A 31 8.68 -38.30 -2.47
C PRO A 31 10.08 -38.01 -3.05
N ALA A 32 10.95 -39.03 -3.16
CA ALA A 32 12.25 -38.91 -3.82
C ALA A 32 12.16 -38.68 -5.34
N SER A 33 11.03 -39.05 -5.96
CA SER A 33 10.82 -38.87 -7.40
C SER A 33 10.49 -37.41 -7.72
N PRO A 34 11.12 -36.78 -8.74
CA PRO A 34 10.79 -35.42 -9.15
C PRO A 34 9.36 -35.28 -9.67
N ALA A 35 8.70 -36.38 -10.04
CA ALA A 35 7.29 -36.47 -10.46
C ALA A 35 6.29 -36.71 -9.29
N CYS A 36 6.69 -36.41 -8.05
CA CYS A 36 5.83 -36.48 -6.87
C CYS A 36 5.47 -35.07 -6.38
N ALA A 37 4.23 -34.82 -5.97
CA ALA A 37 3.84 -33.52 -5.40
C ALA A 37 4.52 -33.23 -4.05
N TRP A 38 4.96 -34.28 -3.33
CA TRP A 38 5.77 -34.18 -2.12
C TRP A 38 7.27 -34.01 -2.40
N HIS A 39 7.69 -34.00 -3.67
CA HIS A 39 9.10 -33.81 -3.98
C HIS A 39 9.57 -32.41 -3.58
N ARG A 40 10.66 -32.35 -2.83
CA ARG A 40 11.26 -31.10 -2.38
C ARG A 40 12.41 -30.71 -3.29
N ASP A 41 12.26 -29.58 -3.99
CA ASP A 41 13.25 -29.02 -4.91
C ASP A 41 13.99 -27.86 -4.22
N ARG A 42 15.13 -28.16 -3.58
CA ARG A 42 15.92 -27.16 -2.84
C ARG A 42 16.86 -26.41 -3.81
N PRO A 43 16.88 -25.06 -3.79
CA PRO A 43 17.83 -24.31 -4.61
C PRO A 43 19.27 -24.60 -4.18
N THR A 44 20.12 -24.95 -5.14
CA THR A 44 21.57 -25.08 -4.91
C THR A 44 22.20 -23.70 -4.74
N LEU A 45 23.45 -23.64 -4.26
CA LEU A 45 24.19 -22.37 -4.16
C LEU A 45 24.30 -21.69 -5.54
N PHE A 46 24.52 -22.49 -6.59
CA PHE A 46 24.61 -22.03 -7.97
C PHE A 46 23.27 -21.46 -8.49
N ASP A 47 22.14 -22.09 -8.15
CA ASP A 47 20.80 -21.59 -8.54
C ASP A 47 20.48 -20.24 -7.87
N LYS A 48 20.93 -20.05 -6.62
CA LYS A 48 20.76 -18.77 -5.92
C LYS A 48 21.58 -17.66 -6.58
N VAL A 49 22.81 -17.96 -7.03
CA VAL A 49 23.65 -17.01 -7.78
C VAL A 49 23.04 -16.71 -9.15
N LEU A 50 22.55 -17.73 -9.87
CA LEU A 50 21.93 -17.55 -11.18
C LEU A 50 20.64 -16.74 -11.09
N ASN A 51 19.81 -16.95 -10.07
CA ASN A 51 18.61 -16.14 -9.82
C ASN A 51 18.96 -14.67 -9.55
N PHE A 52 20.03 -14.41 -8.80
CA PHE A 52 20.51 -13.06 -8.51
C PHE A 52 21.00 -12.34 -9.78
N VAL A 53 21.66 -13.07 -10.69
CA VAL A 53 22.23 -12.53 -11.94
C VAL A 53 21.18 -12.40 -13.05
N ALA A 54 20.27 -13.36 -13.17
CA ALA A 54 19.31 -13.44 -14.29
C ALA A 54 17.90 -12.90 -13.94
N GLN A 55 17.64 -12.55 -12.67
CA GLN A 55 16.30 -12.21 -12.14
C GLN A 55 15.23 -13.25 -12.46
N LEU A 56 15.63 -14.50 -12.70
CA LEU A 56 14.78 -15.63 -13.02
C LEU A 56 14.71 -16.52 -11.79
N THR A 57 13.54 -16.79 -11.20
CA THR A 57 13.42 -17.77 -10.11
C THR A 57 13.38 -19.19 -10.65
N LYS A 58 14.51 -19.89 -10.64
CA LYS A 58 14.63 -21.27 -11.15
C LYS A 58 14.11 -22.36 -10.17
N PHE A 59 13.81 -22.01 -8.91
CA PHE A 59 13.35 -22.94 -7.87
C PHE A 59 11.82 -22.85 -7.65
N ARG A 60 11.21 -23.90 -7.08
CA ARG A 60 9.76 -23.90 -6.76
C ARG A 60 9.45 -22.84 -5.70
N GLN A 61 8.43 -22.02 -5.93
CA GLN A 61 8.02 -20.98 -4.98
C GLN A 61 7.50 -21.56 -3.65
N SER A 62 6.73 -22.65 -3.69
CA SER A 62 6.32 -23.42 -2.49
C SER A 62 5.81 -24.82 -2.89
N ASP A 63 6.41 -25.89 -2.35
CA ASP A 63 5.97 -27.29 -2.53
C ASP A 63 5.27 -27.81 -1.26
N PHE A 64 4.55 -28.94 -1.32
CA PHE A 64 3.81 -29.47 -0.16
C PHE A 64 4.71 -29.83 1.03
N THR A 65 5.92 -30.34 0.79
CA THR A 65 6.89 -30.65 1.85
C THR A 65 7.37 -29.38 2.54
N SER A 66 7.66 -28.33 1.75
CA SER A 66 8.07 -27.02 2.25
C SER A 66 6.93 -26.32 2.99
N SER A 67 5.69 -26.44 2.50
CA SER A 67 4.47 -25.94 3.15
C SER A 67 4.28 -26.57 4.54
N ARG A 68 4.41 -27.90 4.64
CA ARG A 68 4.38 -28.63 5.93
C ARG A 68 5.48 -28.15 6.88
N ALA A 69 6.72 -28.02 6.39
CA ALA A 69 7.84 -27.52 7.20
C ALA A 69 7.60 -26.09 7.70
N GLY A 70 6.91 -25.26 6.93
CA GLY A 70 6.45 -23.92 7.31
C GLY A 70 5.20 -23.88 8.19
N ARG A 71 4.70 -25.04 8.66
CA ARG A 71 3.47 -25.19 9.46
C ARG A 71 2.19 -24.71 8.75
N VAL A 72 2.22 -24.61 7.42
CA VAL A 72 1.02 -24.36 6.61
C VAL A 72 0.06 -25.54 6.77
N ARG A 73 -1.23 -25.23 6.97
CA ARG A 73 -2.29 -26.22 7.15
C ARG A 73 -3.32 -26.20 6.02
N VAL A 74 -3.48 -25.07 5.35
CA VAL A 74 -4.32 -24.92 4.16
C VAL A 74 -3.49 -24.32 3.03
N VAL A 75 -3.56 -24.90 1.85
CA VAL A 75 -2.94 -24.35 0.64
C VAL A 75 -3.99 -24.21 -0.46
N VAL A 76 -3.85 -23.18 -1.27
CA VAL A 76 -4.58 -23.05 -2.54
C VAL A 76 -3.61 -23.39 -3.66
N ALA A 77 -3.72 -24.61 -4.19
CA ALA A 77 -2.86 -25.09 -5.28
C ALA A 77 -3.39 -24.56 -6.62
N ALA A 78 -2.55 -23.82 -7.33
CA ALA A 78 -2.84 -23.28 -8.66
C ALA A 78 -2.51 -24.31 -9.74
N LEU A 79 -3.54 -24.79 -10.43
CA LEU A 79 -3.43 -25.56 -11.66
C LEU A 79 -3.07 -24.60 -12.80
N TYR A 80 -2.02 -24.91 -13.56
CA TYR A 80 -1.48 -24.01 -14.57
C TYR A 80 -1.00 -24.77 -15.82
N PRO A 81 -1.85 -24.84 -16.87
CA PRO A 81 -1.40 -25.16 -18.22
C PRO A 81 -0.47 -24.05 -18.73
N PRO A 82 0.83 -24.29 -18.95
CA PRO A 82 1.76 -23.21 -19.28
C PRO A 82 1.46 -22.55 -20.62
N GLU A 83 1.44 -21.22 -20.66
CA GLU A 83 1.12 -20.47 -21.88
C GLU A 83 2.18 -20.69 -22.97
N ARG A 84 1.73 -20.93 -24.21
CA ARG A 84 2.59 -21.24 -25.36
C ARG A 84 3.51 -20.06 -25.70
N GLY A 85 3.07 -18.83 -25.39
CA GLY A 85 3.84 -17.59 -25.55
C GLY A 85 5.20 -17.59 -24.85
N PHE A 86 5.40 -18.43 -23.82
CA PHE A 86 6.72 -18.62 -23.19
C PHE A 86 7.71 -19.44 -24.03
N PHE A 87 7.21 -20.26 -24.96
CA PHE A 87 7.97 -21.30 -25.65
C PHE A 87 8.11 -21.05 -27.16
N VAL A 88 7.59 -19.92 -27.66
CA VAL A 88 7.71 -19.45 -29.04
C VAL A 88 8.46 -18.12 -29.09
N ASN A 89 9.31 -17.92 -30.10
CA ASN A 89 10.06 -16.67 -30.26
C ASN A 89 9.17 -15.50 -30.75
N LYS A 90 9.70 -14.27 -30.73
CA LYS A 90 9.02 -13.04 -31.19
C LYS A 90 8.56 -13.05 -32.65
N LEU A 91 9.08 -13.95 -33.48
CA LEU A 91 8.64 -14.11 -34.87
C LEU A 91 7.49 -15.12 -34.99
N GLY A 92 7.08 -15.78 -33.90
CA GLY A 92 6.01 -16.77 -33.86
C GLY A 92 6.33 -18.11 -34.55
N THR A 93 7.55 -18.26 -35.09
CA THR A 93 7.88 -19.31 -36.08
C THR A 93 8.91 -20.34 -35.61
N GLY A 94 9.47 -20.24 -34.39
CA GLY A 94 10.45 -21.22 -33.92
C GLY A 94 10.60 -21.35 -32.40
N PRO A 95 11.17 -22.48 -31.92
CA PRO A 95 11.46 -22.69 -30.52
C PRO A 95 12.48 -21.66 -30.01
N VAL A 96 12.28 -21.15 -28.80
CA VAL A 96 13.36 -20.49 -28.06
C VAL A 96 14.42 -21.57 -27.79
N GLY A 97 15.71 -21.29 -28.08
CA GLY A 97 16.77 -22.32 -27.95
C GLY A 97 16.68 -23.08 -26.62
N ASP A 98 16.69 -24.42 -26.68
CA ASP A 98 16.28 -25.32 -25.59
C ASP A 98 16.97 -25.03 -24.24
N VAL A 99 18.22 -24.55 -24.28
CA VAL A 99 19.02 -24.18 -23.10
C VAL A 99 18.46 -22.95 -22.38
N ALA A 100 17.94 -21.96 -23.10
CA ALA A 100 17.33 -20.75 -22.52
C ALA A 100 15.94 -21.03 -21.93
N LEU A 101 15.22 -22.00 -22.52
CA LEU A 101 13.87 -22.38 -22.17
C LEU A 101 13.81 -23.28 -20.92
N ASP A 102 14.76 -24.20 -20.81
CA ASP A 102 14.99 -24.99 -19.59
C ASP A 102 15.54 -24.10 -18.45
N LEU A 103 16.35 -23.07 -18.78
CA LEU A 103 16.82 -22.09 -17.79
C LEU A 103 15.68 -21.32 -17.12
N ALA A 104 14.60 -21.04 -17.85
CA ALA A 104 13.49 -20.20 -17.40
C ALA A 104 12.39 -20.96 -16.64
N THR A 105 12.19 -22.26 -16.92
CA THR A 105 10.98 -22.99 -16.45
C THR A 105 11.27 -24.24 -15.61
N GLY A 106 12.37 -24.95 -15.85
CA GLY A 106 12.72 -26.18 -15.13
C GLY A 106 11.73 -27.36 -15.31
N LEU A 107 10.92 -27.35 -16.39
CA LEU A 107 9.87 -28.36 -16.66
C LEU A 107 10.39 -29.62 -17.37
N GLY A 108 11.62 -29.59 -17.91
CA GLY A 108 12.25 -30.68 -18.66
C GLY A 108 11.83 -30.74 -20.14
N HIS A 109 12.72 -31.26 -21.00
CA HIS A 109 12.60 -31.22 -22.46
C HIS A 109 11.31 -31.85 -23.04
N GLN A 110 10.89 -33.03 -22.59
CA GLN A 110 9.67 -33.68 -23.12
C GLN A 110 8.41 -32.88 -22.82
N ARG A 111 8.32 -32.24 -21.64
CA ARG A 111 7.21 -31.37 -21.31
C ARG A 111 7.20 -30.11 -22.17
N ILE A 112 8.36 -29.51 -22.41
CA ILE A 112 8.51 -28.36 -23.30
C ILE A 112 8.00 -28.70 -24.71
N GLN A 113 8.38 -29.87 -25.25
CA GLN A 113 7.89 -30.33 -26.56
C GLN A 113 6.37 -30.52 -26.59
N ALA A 114 5.79 -31.12 -25.54
CA ALA A 114 4.34 -31.27 -25.42
C ALA A 114 3.61 -29.92 -25.41
N ILE A 115 4.13 -28.92 -24.68
CA ILE A 115 3.55 -27.56 -24.63
C ILE A 115 3.64 -26.87 -26.00
N GLN A 116 4.76 -27.03 -26.71
CA GLN A 116 4.93 -26.44 -28.05
C GLN A 116 3.97 -27.02 -29.08
N GLN A 117 3.57 -28.28 -28.92
CA GLN A 117 2.61 -28.98 -29.79
C GLN A 117 1.16 -28.85 -29.32
N GLN A 118 0.92 -28.29 -28.12
CA GLN A 118 -0.39 -28.22 -27.49
C GLN A 118 -1.41 -27.48 -28.36
N GLN A 119 -2.53 -28.15 -28.64
CA GLN A 119 -3.65 -27.63 -29.44
C GLN A 119 -4.87 -27.27 -28.59
N ASP A 120 -4.88 -27.66 -27.31
CA ASP A 120 -5.96 -27.39 -26.37
C ASP A 120 -5.40 -27.36 -24.95
N TYR A 121 -5.50 -26.21 -24.27
CA TYR A 121 -5.10 -26.07 -22.87
C TYR A 121 -6.00 -26.83 -21.90
N PHE A 122 -7.23 -27.13 -22.29
CA PHE A 122 -8.19 -27.76 -21.40
C PHE A 122 -7.82 -29.21 -21.09
N LEU A 123 -7.34 -29.97 -22.09
CA LEU A 123 -6.85 -31.33 -21.88
C LEU A 123 -5.69 -31.39 -20.87
N ASP A 124 -4.83 -30.38 -20.91
CA ASP A 124 -3.70 -30.25 -20.01
C ASP A 124 -4.13 -29.90 -18.58
N LEU A 125 -5.16 -29.04 -18.43
CA LEU A 125 -5.82 -28.76 -17.15
C LEU A 125 -6.43 -30.03 -16.55
N LEU A 126 -7.13 -30.85 -17.36
CA LEU A 126 -7.70 -32.12 -16.92
C LEU A 126 -6.60 -33.07 -16.42
N ALA A 127 -5.49 -33.18 -17.17
CA ALA A 127 -4.39 -34.04 -16.83
C ALA A 127 -3.67 -33.62 -15.53
N GLU A 128 -3.46 -32.31 -15.32
CA GLU A 128 -2.85 -31.81 -14.07
C GLU A 128 -3.76 -32.03 -12.85
N TYR A 129 -5.08 -31.84 -13.02
CA TYR A 129 -6.05 -32.14 -11.96
C TYR A 129 -6.04 -33.62 -11.58
N GLU A 130 -6.07 -34.53 -12.57
CA GLU A 130 -5.96 -35.97 -12.30
C GLU A 130 -4.60 -36.36 -11.70
N PHE A 131 -3.52 -35.68 -12.10
CA PHE A 131 -2.22 -35.83 -11.47
C PHE A 131 -2.30 -35.52 -9.98
N LEU A 132 -2.93 -34.43 -9.53
CA LEU A 132 -3.10 -34.15 -8.09
C LEU A 132 -4.09 -35.10 -7.40
N ARG A 133 -5.12 -35.60 -8.09
CA ARG A 133 -6.02 -36.60 -7.52
C ARG A 133 -5.34 -37.94 -7.26
N GLY A 134 -4.31 -38.30 -8.02
CA GLY A 134 -3.63 -39.60 -7.93
C GLY A 134 -3.10 -39.97 -6.54
N LEU A 135 -2.64 -38.98 -5.75
CA LEU A 135 -2.17 -39.14 -4.38
C LEU A 135 -3.06 -38.48 -3.32
N ASP A 136 -4.27 -38.04 -3.68
CA ASP A 136 -5.22 -37.48 -2.71
C ASP A 136 -5.51 -38.50 -1.59
N GLY A 137 -5.35 -38.05 -0.33
CA GLY A 137 -5.50 -38.89 0.86
C GLY A 137 -4.43 -39.95 1.08
N ARG A 138 -3.40 -40.06 0.23
CA ARG A 138 -2.32 -41.04 0.42
C ARG A 138 -1.23 -40.48 1.32
N THR A 139 -0.86 -41.28 2.33
CA THR A 139 0.23 -40.94 3.24
C THR A 139 1.59 -41.13 2.58
N ALA A 140 2.40 -40.08 2.61
CA ALA A 140 3.81 -40.07 2.21
C ALA A 140 4.71 -39.92 3.44
N THR A 141 5.86 -40.59 3.43
CA THR A 141 6.91 -40.36 4.43
C THR A 141 7.86 -39.32 3.89
N LEU A 142 7.88 -38.14 4.50
CA LEU A 142 8.74 -37.02 4.12
C LEU A 142 10.21 -37.32 4.46
N PRO A 143 11.18 -36.61 3.86
CA PRO A 143 12.60 -36.78 4.18
C PRO A 143 12.95 -36.55 5.67
N SER A 144 12.11 -35.85 6.42
CA SER A 144 12.23 -35.66 7.87
C SER A 144 11.83 -36.89 8.69
N GLY A 145 11.26 -37.94 8.07
CA GLY A 145 10.63 -39.07 8.74
C GLY A 145 9.16 -38.84 9.11
N GLU A 146 8.65 -37.61 8.93
CA GLU A 146 7.27 -37.25 9.19
C GLU A 146 6.31 -37.95 8.21
N LYS A 147 5.17 -38.46 8.70
CA LYS A 147 4.07 -38.92 7.86
C LYS A 147 3.17 -37.74 7.53
N ALA A 148 2.98 -37.46 6.25
CA ALA A 148 2.10 -36.39 5.79
C ALA A 148 1.17 -36.90 4.68
N CYS A 149 -0.02 -36.33 4.59
CA CYS A 149 -0.91 -36.50 3.45
C CYS A 149 -1.55 -35.15 3.09
N TYR A 150 -2.14 -35.07 1.91
CA TYR A 150 -2.95 -33.92 1.54
C TYR A 150 -4.35 -34.40 1.19
N ARG A 151 -5.33 -33.52 1.40
CA ARG A 151 -6.73 -33.74 1.06
C ARG A 151 -7.19 -32.65 0.14
N LEU A 152 -7.61 -33.00 -1.07
CA LEU A 152 -8.30 -32.06 -1.95
C LEU A 152 -9.66 -31.73 -1.32
N CYS A 153 -9.96 -30.44 -1.24
CA CYS A 153 -11.14 -29.92 -0.56
C CYS A 153 -11.93 -29.05 -1.53
N GLY A 154 -13.24 -29.30 -1.63
CA GLY A 154 -14.17 -28.43 -2.37
C GLY A 154 -15.13 -27.64 -1.48
N SER A 155 -15.15 -27.90 -0.17
CA SER A 155 -16.09 -27.29 0.76
C SER A 155 -15.42 -26.96 2.09
N ARG A 156 -16.02 -26.02 2.83
CA ARG A 156 -15.59 -25.68 4.19
C ARG A 156 -15.55 -26.91 5.10
N ALA A 157 -16.57 -27.75 5.05
CA ALA A 157 -16.62 -28.98 5.84
C ALA A 157 -15.45 -29.92 5.52
N ALA A 158 -15.09 -30.08 4.24
CA ALA A 158 -13.94 -30.91 3.85
C ALA A 158 -12.62 -30.34 4.39
N VAL A 159 -12.45 -29.00 4.35
CA VAL A 159 -11.28 -28.33 4.96
C VAL A 159 -11.24 -28.57 6.47
N GLU A 160 -12.36 -28.37 7.17
CA GLU A 160 -12.45 -28.58 8.62
C GLU A 160 -12.14 -30.04 9.01
N THR A 161 -12.63 -31.03 8.25
CA THR A 161 -12.28 -32.45 8.44
C THR A 161 -10.79 -32.69 8.22
N ALA A 162 -10.21 -32.19 7.13
CA ALA A 162 -8.78 -32.33 6.86
C ALA A 162 -7.91 -31.65 7.94
N LEU A 163 -8.37 -30.57 8.54
CA LEU A 163 -7.67 -29.86 9.62
C LEU A 163 -7.67 -30.64 10.95
N GLN A 164 -8.61 -31.56 11.15
CA GLN A 164 -8.63 -32.46 12.32
C GLN A 164 -7.63 -33.61 12.20
N GLU A 165 -7.29 -34.02 10.97
CA GLU A 165 -6.30 -35.07 10.72
C GLU A 165 -4.86 -34.55 10.94
N PRO A 166 -4.07 -35.12 11.89
CA PRO A 166 -2.68 -34.72 12.10
C PRO A 166 -1.81 -35.06 10.90
N GLY A 167 -0.94 -34.13 10.49
CA GLY A 167 -0.06 -34.33 9.32
C GLY A 167 -0.75 -34.09 7.97
N THR A 168 -2.02 -33.73 7.97
CA THR A 168 -2.79 -33.45 6.76
C THR A 168 -2.72 -31.98 6.35
N LEU A 169 -2.49 -31.76 5.05
CA LEU A 169 -2.63 -30.49 4.37
C LEU A 169 -4.00 -30.41 3.68
N ALA A 170 -4.82 -29.43 4.02
CA ALA A 170 -6.05 -29.16 3.28
C ALA A 170 -5.71 -28.39 2.00
N VAL A 171 -6.09 -28.92 0.83
CA VAL A 171 -5.75 -28.35 -0.47
C VAL A 171 -7.02 -27.88 -1.16
N LEU A 172 -7.17 -26.56 -1.29
CA LEU A 172 -8.13 -25.94 -2.20
C LEU A 172 -7.48 -25.79 -3.58
N LEU A 173 -8.28 -25.74 -4.64
CA LEU A 173 -7.78 -25.52 -6.00
C LEU A 173 -8.04 -24.09 -6.47
N SER A 174 -7.12 -23.56 -7.28
CA SER A 174 -7.32 -22.40 -8.14
C SER A 174 -6.81 -22.70 -9.54
N ILE A 175 -7.17 -21.87 -10.53
CA ILE A 175 -6.65 -21.99 -11.90
C ILE A 175 -5.84 -20.73 -12.24
N GLU A 176 -4.69 -20.91 -12.87
CA GLU A 176 -3.82 -19.85 -13.35
C GLU A 176 -4.08 -19.57 -14.84
N GLY A 177 -4.84 -18.52 -15.13
CA GLY A 177 -5.13 -18.08 -16.48
C GLY A 177 -6.36 -18.79 -17.09
N ALA A 178 -7.32 -17.99 -17.56
CA ALA A 178 -8.54 -18.52 -18.19
C ALA A 178 -8.30 -19.15 -19.58
N HIS A 179 -7.10 -19.03 -20.16
CA HIS A 179 -6.70 -19.79 -21.34
C HIS A 179 -6.81 -21.30 -21.12
N ALA A 180 -6.69 -21.74 -19.86
CA ALA A 180 -6.91 -23.12 -19.43
C ALA A 180 -8.26 -23.71 -19.86
N PHE A 181 -9.28 -22.90 -20.19
CA PHE A 181 -10.56 -23.40 -20.72
C PHE A 181 -10.57 -23.65 -22.22
N GLY A 182 -9.44 -23.52 -22.92
CA GLY A 182 -9.32 -23.81 -24.36
C GLY A 182 -9.38 -22.57 -25.25
N CYS A 183 -8.87 -21.43 -24.77
CA CYS A 183 -8.68 -20.20 -25.56
C CYS A 183 -7.24 -19.70 -25.49
N GLY A 184 -6.89 -18.65 -26.24
CA GLY A 184 -5.56 -18.04 -26.23
C GLY A 184 -4.52 -18.76 -27.10
N LEU A 185 -4.95 -19.70 -27.95
CA LEU A 185 -4.08 -20.38 -28.92
C LEU A 185 -4.09 -19.73 -30.30
N ASP A 186 -4.91 -18.70 -30.52
CA ASP A 186 -5.13 -18.14 -31.85
C ASP A 186 -4.85 -16.64 -31.97
N PRO A 187 -4.00 -16.25 -32.94
CA PRO A 187 -4.12 -14.92 -33.55
C PRO A 187 -4.76 -14.90 -34.96
N ALA A 188 -4.92 -16.02 -35.71
CA ALA A 188 -5.42 -16.02 -37.10
C ALA A 188 -5.91 -17.37 -37.73
N GLY A 189 -6.38 -18.37 -36.98
CA GLY A 189 -6.59 -19.74 -37.49
C GLY A 189 -7.68 -20.61 -36.84
N ARG A 190 -8.07 -20.42 -35.57
CA ARG A 190 -9.19 -21.10 -34.87
C ARG A 190 -9.61 -20.30 -33.61
N PRO A 191 -10.54 -19.33 -33.72
CA PRO A 191 -10.94 -18.49 -32.59
C PRO A 191 -11.71 -19.29 -31.54
N ALA A 192 -11.57 -18.90 -30.27
CA ALA A 192 -12.29 -19.52 -29.17
C ALA A 192 -13.81 -19.34 -29.32
N GLN A 193 -14.55 -20.42 -29.05
CA GLN A 193 -16.00 -20.43 -29.18
C GLN A 193 -16.67 -20.48 -27.80
N LEU A 194 -17.61 -19.57 -27.58
CA LEU A 194 -18.34 -19.48 -26.31
C LEU A 194 -18.97 -20.81 -25.87
N PRO A 195 -19.67 -21.60 -26.73
CA PRO A 195 -20.26 -22.86 -26.31
C PRO A 195 -19.24 -23.87 -25.77
N THR A 196 -18.05 -23.95 -26.39
CA THR A 196 -16.95 -24.81 -25.94
C THR A 196 -16.42 -24.36 -24.59
N LEU A 197 -16.17 -23.05 -24.42
CA LEU A 197 -15.71 -22.48 -23.16
C LEU A 197 -16.73 -22.73 -22.03
N GLN A 198 -18.03 -22.52 -22.30
CA GLN A 198 -19.08 -22.79 -21.31
C GLN A 198 -19.16 -24.26 -20.94
N ALA A 199 -19.04 -25.19 -21.89
CA ALA A 199 -19.01 -26.62 -21.62
C ALA A 199 -17.82 -26.99 -20.71
N ASN A 200 -16.64 -26.49 -21.02
CA ASN A 200 -15.42 -26.71 -20.25
C ASN A 200 -15.53 -26.14 -18.82
N ILE A 201 -16.05 -24.91 -18.68
CA ILE A 201 -16.29 -24.27 -17.38
C ILE A 201 -17.27 -25.09 -16.54
N ARG A 202 -18.39 -25.53 -17.13
CA ARG A 202 -19.40 -26.35 -16.42
C ARG A 202 -18.82 -27.70 -15.98
N GLN A 203 -17.98 -28.32 -16.81
CA GLN A 203 -17.29 -29.55 -16.44
C GLN A 203 -16.39 -29.34 -15.21
N VAL A 204 -15.64 -28.24 -15.15
CA VAL A 204 -14.80 -27.89 -13.99
C VAL A 204 -15.64 -27.55 -12.76
N LYS A 205 -16.76 -26.82 -12.93
CA LYS A 205 -17.69 -26.50 -11.83
C LYS A 205 -18.33 -27.75 -11.21
N ALA A 206 -18.44 -28.83 -11.98
CA ALA A 206 -18.94 -30.13 -11.53
C ALA A 206 -17.89 -30.97 -10.78
N TRP A 207 -16.61 -30.54 -10.73
CA TRP A 207 -15.61 -31.26 -9.95
C TRP A 207 -15.96 -31.28 -8.46
N PRO A 208 -15.74 -32.41 -7.75
CA PRO A 208 -15.90 -32.46 -6.29
C PRO A 208 -15.07 -31.37 -5.58
N HIS A 209 -13.91 -31.08 -6.14
CA HIS A 209 -12.92 -30.09 -5.69
C HIS A 209 -12.95 -28.83 -6.58
N CYS A 210 -14.14 -28.37 -7.01
CA CYS A 210 -14.30 -27.18 -7.85
C CYS A 210 -13.39 -26.01 -7.37
N PRO A 211 -12.58 -25.41 -8.26
CA PRO A 211 -11.65 -24.34 -7.90
C PRO A 211 -12.34 -23.14 -7.25
N LEU A 212 -11.70 -22.56 -6.22
CA LEU A 212 -12.21 -21.42 -5.49
C LEU A 212 -12.19 -20.14 -6.33
N PHE A 213 -11.11 -19.91 -7.06
CA PHE A 213 -10.94 -18.76 -7.93
C PHE A 213 -10.05 -19.08 -9.13
N ILE A 214 -10.08 -18.20 -10.14
CA ILE A 214 -9.27 -18.26 -11.34
C ILE A 214 -8.63 -16.91 -11.65
N THR A 215 -7.34 -16.90 -11.95
CA THR A 215 -6.66 -15.75 -12.55
C THR A 215 -7.18 -15.55 -13.97
N PHE A 216 -7.93 -14.47 -14.20
CA PHE A 216 -8.68 -14.33 -15.46
C PHE A 216 -7.81 -14.01 -16.68
N ALA A 217 -6.81 -13.16 -16.50
CA ALA A 217 -5.77 -12.88 -17.48
C ALA A 217 -4.42 -13.24 -16.89
N HIS A 218 -3.48 -13.70 -17.69
CA HIS A 218 -2.16 -14.13 -17.23
C HIS A 218 -1.05 -13.36 -17.95
N HIS A 219 -0.04 -14.03 -18.51
CA HIS A 219 1.07 -13.32 -19.16
C HIS A 219 0.81 -12.96 -20.61
N PHE A 220 -0.07 -13.67 -21.31
CA PHE A 220 -0.38 -13.43 -22.72
C PHE A 220 -1.87 -13.21 -22.94
N TYR A 221 -2.21 -12.69 -24.12
CA TYR A 221 -3.60 -12.49 -24.52
C TYR A 221 -4.31 -13.83 -24.71
N ASN A 222 -5.48 -13.95 -24.12
CA ASN A 222 -6.27 -15.19 -24.10
C ASN A 222 -7.63 -15.07 -24.80
N GLU A 223 -7.84 -14.04 -25.64
CA GLU A 223 -9.11 -13.74 -26.33
C GLU A 223 -10.26 -13.24 -25.43
N LEU A 224 -10.12 -13.32 -24.10
CA LEU A 224 -11.17 -12.94 -23.14
C LEU A 224 -10.99 -11.50 -22.63
N GLY A 225 -9.75 -11.05 -22.46
CA GLY A 225 -9.50 -9.69 -22.02
C GLY A 225 -8.03 -9.31 -22.06
N GLY A 226 -7.77 -8.02 -21.94
CA GLY A 226 -6.40 -7.54 -21.91
C GLY A 226 -5.68 -7.81 -20.60
N HIS A 227 -4.38 -7.99 -20.71
CA HIS A 227 -3.47 -8.21 -19.60
C HIS A 227 -2.54 -7.00 -19.37
N ALA A 228 -1.84 -6.99 -18.24
CA ALA A 228 -0.82 -6.03 -17.88
C ALA A 228 0.58 -6.56 -18.21
N THR A 229 1.57 -5.66 -18.25
CA THR A 229 2.99 -6.07 -18.36
C THR A 229 3.37 -6.86 -17.13
N SER A 230 3.89 -8.06 -17.34
CA SER A 230 4.14 -9.01 -16.24
C SER A 230 5.44 -9.78 -16.37
N LEU A 231 6.10 -9.73 -17.53
CA LEU A 231 7.42 -10.32 -17.74
C LEU A 231 8.48 -9.22 -17.77
N THR A 232 9.63 -9.48 -17.16
CA THR A 232 10.77 -8.56 -17.10
C THR A 232 12.07 -9.26 -17.45
N GLY A 233 13.16 -8.50 -17.53
CA GLY A 233 14.51 -9.05 -17.70
C GLY A 233 14.71 -9.82 -19.00
N ILE A 234 15.39 -10.97 -18.91
CA ILE A 234 15.74 -11.78 -20.09
C ILE A 234 14.52 -12.44 -20.74
N VAL A 235 13.51 -12.83 -19.95
CA VAL A 235 12.29 -13.47 -20.47
C VAL A 235 11.53 -12.53 -21.39
N ALA A 236 11.35 -11.27 -20.98
CA ALA A 236 10.69 -10.23 -21.79
C ALA A 236 11.43 -9.93 -23.12
N LYS A 237 12.73 -10.25 -23.22
CA LYS A 237 13.46 -10.11 -24.49
C LYS A 237 13.11 -11.18 -25.50
N PHE A 238 12.70 -12.37 -25.05
CA PHE A 238 12.44 -13.53 -25.90
C PHE A 238 10.95 -13.81 -26.13
N THR A 239 10.06 -13.28 -25.30
CA THR A 239 8.61 -13.41 -25.44
C THR A 239 7.96 -12.15 -26.03
N ASP A 240 6.76 -12.28 -26.57
CA ASP A 240 5.95 -11.16 -27.09
C ASP A 240 4.66 -11.02 -26.26
N GLN A 241 4.58 -9.95 -25.46
CA GLN A 241 3.41 -9.58 -24.65
C GLN A 241 2.56 -8.48 -25.30
N THR A 242 2.76 -8.14 -26.58
CA THR A 242 2.14 -6.93 -27.17
C THR A 242 0.66 -7.09 -27.46
N LEU A 243 0.23 -8.26 -27.93
CA LEU A 243 -1.17 -8.54 -28.22
C LEU A 243 -2.01 -8.41 -26.95
N GLY A 244 -3.11 -7.66 -26.98
CA GLY A 244 -4.02 -7.52 -25.83
C GLY A 244 -3.47 -6.72 -24.64
N LEU A 245 -2.25 -6.21 -24.69
CA LEU A 245 -1.67 -5.44 -23.60
C LEU A 245 -2.46 -4.15 -23.34
N GLY A 246 -2.91 -3.96 -22.10
CA GLY A 246 -3.68 -2.76 -21.71
C GLY A 246 -5.15 -2.74 -22.17
N ALA A 247 -5.59 -3.74 -22.97
CA ALA A 247 -6.95 -3.79 -23.50
C ALA A 247 -8.01 -4.15 -22.45
N GLY A 248 -9.28 -3.87 -22.71
CA GLY A 248 -10.40 -4.22 -21.83
C GLY A 248 -10.84 -5.68 -21.97
N LEU A 249 -11.95 -6.02 -21.31
CA LEU A 249 -12.65 -7.29 -21.57
C LEU A 249 -13.28 -7.32 -22.98
N THR A 250 -13.20 -8.46 -23.65
CA THR A 250 -13.94 -8.72 -24.90
C THR A 250 -15.40 -9.11 -24.60
N GLU A 251 -16.24 -9.20 -25.63
CA GLU A 251 -17.60 -9.72 -25.46
C GLU A 251 -17.59 -11.19 -25.01
N LEU A 252 -16.69 -11.98 -25.59
CA LEU A 252 -16.44 -13.36 -25.19
C LEU A 252 -16.04 -13.43 -23.70
N GLY A 253 -15.10 -12.58 -23.27
CA GLY A 253 -14.68 -12.54 -21.87
C GLY A 253 -15.78 -12.12 -20.90
N ARG A 254 -16.65 -11.17 -21.29
CA ARG A 254 -17.84 -10.82 -20.49
C ARG A 254 -18.78 -12.01 -20.34
N ALA A 255 -19.02 -12.77 -21.40
CA ALA A 255 -19.85 -13.97 -21.33
C ALA A 255 -19.21 -15.07 -20.45
N VAL A 256 -17.89 -15.28 -20.56
CA VAL A 256 -17.16 -16.22 -19.70
C VAL A 256 -17.20 -15.82 -18.23
N LEU A 257 -17.03 -14.53 -17.90
CA LEU A 257 -17.15 -14.04 -16.52
C LEU A 257 -18.53 -14.36 -15.94
N ARG A 258 -19.59 -14.15 -16.71
CA ARG A 258 -20.95 -14.50 -16.27
C ARG A 258 -21.10 -15.99 -16.02
N GLU A 259 -20.58 -16.85 -16.91
CA GLU A 259 -20.62 -18.31 -16.71
C GLU A 259 -19.84 -18.76 -15.47
N LEU A 260 -18.66 -18.17 -15.21
CA LEU A 260 -17.85 -18.46 -14.02
C LEU A 260 -18.57 -18.05 -12.73
N LEU A 261 -19.23 -16.89 -12.76
CA LEU A 261 -19.94 -16.35 -11.62
C LEU A 261 -21.36 -16.88 -11.46
N ASP A 262 -21.96 -17.52 -12.45
CA ASP A 262 -23.35 -18.01 -12.38
C ASP A 262 -23.49 -19.12 -11.32
N PRO A 263 -24.26 -18.94 -10.24
CA PRO A 263 -24.44 -19.97 -9.22
C PRO A 263 -25.39 -21.10 -9.68
N THR A 264 -26.15 -20.92 -10.76
CA THR A 264 -27.16 -21.89 -11.23
C THR A 264 -26.54 -23.04 -12.03
N THR A 265 -25.37 -22.81 -12.64
CA THR A 265 -24.63 -23.83 -13.39
C THR A 265 -23.53 -24.52 -12.57
N GLY A 266 -23.57 -24.37 -11.24
CA GLY A 266 -22.61 -24.97 -10.30
C GLY A 266 -22.02 -23.94 -9.33
N ARG A 267 -21.02 -24.35 -8.54
CA ARG A 267 -20.34 -23.42 -7.63
C ARG A 267 -19.63 -22.32 -8.42
N ARG A 268 -19.70 -21.08 -7.93
CA ARG A 268 -18.96 -19.96 -8.54
C ARG A 268 -17.47 -20.22 -8.49
N ILE A 269 -16.78 -19.88 -9.56
CA ILE A 269 -15.33 -19.75 -9.57
C ILE A 269 -15.06 -18.23 -9.55
N LEU A 270 -14.52 -17.75 -8.43
CA LEU A 270 -14.27 -16.32 -8.23
C LEU A 270 -13.16 -15.81 -9.15
N ILE A 271 -13.12 -14.50 -9.37
CA ILE A 271 -12.18 -13.90 -10.30
C ILE A 271 -11.02 -13.29 -9.53
N ASP A 272 -9.82 -13.81 -9.79
CA ASP A 272 -8.57 -13.21 -9.38
C ASP A 272 -8.11 -12.19 -10.43
N VAL A 273 -7.99 -10.93 -10.01
CA VAL A 273 -7.67 -9.79 -10.88
C VAL A 273 -6.17 -9.65 -11.18
N LYS A 274 -5.36 -10.60 -10.71
CA LYS A 274 -3.95 -10.79 -11.08
C LYS A 274 -3.79 -10.70 -12.60
N HIS A 275 -2.74 -10.00 -13.04
CA HIS A 275 -2.36 -9.71 -14.42
C HIS A 275 -3.42 -9.13 -15.38
N MET A 276 -4.68 -8.99 -14.98
CA MET A 276 -5.65 -8.20 -15.75
C MET A 276 -5.14 -6.78 -15.96
N SER A 277 -5.36 -6.24 -17.17
CA SER A 277 -5.09 -4.83 -17.43
C SER A 277 -5.94 -3.94 -16.54
N ARG A 278 -5.54 -2.67 -16.37
CA ARG A 278 -6.36 -1.69 -15.65
C ARG A 278 -7.78 -1.60 -16.20
N LEU A 279 -7.91 -1.56 -17.53
CA LEU A 279 -9.21 -1.42 -18.20
C LEU A 279 -10.07 -2.68 -18.04
N ALA A 280 -9.47 -3.86 -18.12
CA ALA A 280 -10.19 -5.13 -17.88
C ALA A 280 -10.70 -5.23 -16.44
N ARG A 281 -9.91 -4.79 -15.44
CA ARG A 281 -10.36 -4.71 -14.04
C ARG A 281 -11.53 -3.76 -13.87
N GLN A 282 -11.46 -2.56 -14.48
CA GLN A 282 -12.56 -1.59 -14.44
C GLN A 282 -13.85 -2.17 -15.04
N HIS A 283 -13.77 -2.87 -16.17
CA HIS A 283 -14.93 -3.52 -16.78
C HIS A 283 -15.50 -4.64 -15.88
N TYR A 284 -14.63 -5.40 -15.20
CA TYR A 284 -15.07 -6.44 -14.26
C TYR A 284 -15.79 -5.83 -13.04
N TYR A 285 -15.24 -4.77 -12.45
CA TYR A 285 -15.87 -4.08 -11.32
C TYR A 285 -17.22 -3.47 -11.71
N ALA A 286 -17.30 -2.82 -12.87
CA ALA A 286 -18.56 -2.29 -13.39
C ALA A 286 -19.61 -3.40 -13.62
N LEU A 287 -19.19 -4.60 -14.05
CA LEU A 287 -20.08 -5.76 -14.19
C LEU A 287 -20.56 -6.26 -12.83
N LEU A 288 -19.70 -6.30 -11.80
CA LEU A 288 -20.12 -6.63 -10.44
C LEU A 288 -21.14 -5.63 -9.91
N ASP A 289 -20.88 -4.33 -10.07
CA ASP A 289 -21.77 -3.26 -9.61
C ASP A 289 -23.12 -3.28 -10.35
N ALA A 290 -23.12 -3.59 -11.64
CA ALA A 290 -24.34 -3.57 -12.46
C ALA A 290 -25.21 -4.83 -12.32
N GLU A 291 -24.61 -6.01 -12.18
CA GLU A 291 -25.32 -7.30 -12.28
C GLU A 291 -25.30 -8.11 -10.98
N TYR A 292 -24.40 -7.80 -10.03
CA TYR A 292 -24.14 -8.62 -8.85
C TYR A 292 -24.07 -7.81 -7.53
N ALA A 293 -24.53 -6.56 -7.51
CA ALA A 293 -24.44 -5.67 -6.34
C ALA A 293 -24.97 -6.30 -5.04
N ASP A 294 -26.12 -6.99 -5.11
CA ASP A 294 -26.76 -7.60 -3.93
C ASP A 294 -26.17 -8.96 -3.53
N GLN A 295 -25.17 -9.46 -4.27
CA GLN A 295 -24.65 -10.82 -4.11
C GLN A 295 -23.30 -10.86 -3.36
N ASN A 296 -22.73 -9.71 -3.00
CA ASN A 296 -21.48 -9.57 -2.24
C ASN A 296 -20.33 -10.47 -2.75
N ILE A 297 -20.11 -10.47 -4.08
CA ILE A 297 -19.04 -11.27 -4.69
C ILE A 297 -17.68 -10.64 -4.36
N PRO A 298 -16.76 -11.35 -3.68
CA PRO A 298 -15.47 -10.79 -3.31
C PRO A 298 -14.54 -10.67 -4.54
N VAL A 299 -13.74 -9.60 -4.56
CA VAL A 299 -12.62 -9.46 -5.50
C VAL A 299 -11.42 -10.21 -4.93
N VAL A 300 -10.90 -11.18 -5.67
CA VAL A 300 -9.69 -11.90 -5.29
C VAL A 300 -8.49 -11.21 -5.93
N ALA A 301 -7.41 -11.03 -5.16
CA ALA A 301 -6.13 -10.58 -5.66
C ALA A 301 -5.03 -11.45 -5.05
N SER A 302 -4.73 -12.58 -5.69
CA SER A 302 -3.78 -13.57 -5.14
C SER A 302 -2.33 -13.05 -5.10
N HIS A 303 -2.00 -12.14 -6.02
CA HIS A 303 -0.71 -11.46 -6.15
C HIS A 303 -0.95 -9.95 -6.27
N GLY A 304 -1.10 -9.31 -5.12
CA GLY A 304 -1.27 -7.86 -5.02
C GLY A 304 -0.35 -7.28 -3.96
N ALA A 305 0.35 -6.21 -4.30
CA ALA A 305 0.82 -5.26 -3.30
C ALA A 305 -0.21 -4.12 -3.24
N VAL A 306 -0.80 -3.91 -2.06
CA VAL A 306 -1.63 -2.73 -1.80
C VAL A 306 -0.68 -1.56 -1.55
N ALA A 307 -0.87 -0.46 -2.28
CA ALA A 307 -0.22 0.81 -1.96
C ALA A 307 -1.26 1.75 -1.33
N GLY A 308 -1.15 1.94 -0.01
CA GLY A 308 -1.78 2.99 0.79
C GLY A 308 -3.05 2.59 1.56
N ASN A 309 -2.89 2.18 2.83
CA ASN A 309 -3.97 1.99 3.81
C ASN A 309 -4.26 3.32 4.54
N ALA A 310 -5.49 3.54 5.02
CA ALA A 310 -5.80 4.61 5.99
C ALA A 310 -4.90 4.55 7.25
N ALA A 311 -4.34 3.37 7.56
CA ALA A 311 -3.35 3.16 8.62
C ALA A 311 -1.97 3.79 8.35
N ASP A 312 -1.63 4.06 7.08
CA ASP A 312 -0.33 4.67 6.72
C ASP A 312 -0.39 6.20 6.68
N ARG A 313 -1.55 6.77 7.03
CA ARG A 313 -1.77 8.21 7.08
C ARG A 313 -0.88 8.80 8.17
N HIS A 314 -0.17 9.88 7.84
CA HIS A 314 0.75 10.58 8.75
C HIS A 314 2.04 9.84 9.12
N LEU A 315 2.35 8.72 8.46
CA LEU A 315 3.67 8.07 8.56
C LEU A 315 4.70 8.78 7.68
N PHE A 316 5.92 8.92 8.20
CA PHE A 316 7.08 9.36 7.44
C PHE A 316 7.78 8.16 6.83
N TRP A 317 7.69 8.00 5.50
CA TRP A 317 8.19 6.83 4.77
C TRP A 317 9.69 6.90 4.46
N ASP A 318 10.18 8.08 4.11
CA ASP A 318 11.59 8.35 3.85
C ASP A 318 11.88 9.80 4.25
N PHE A 319 13.08 10.05 4.75
CA PHE A 319 13.53 11.38 5.14
C PHE A 319 15.05 11.47 5.03
N ASP A 320 15.55 12.60 4.53
CA ASP A 320 16.97 12.89 4.45
C ASP A 320 17.25 14.24 5.10
N ILE A 321 18.00 14.19 6.20
CA ILE A 321 18.31 15.36 7.05
C ILE A 321 19.81 15.55 7.23
N ARG A 322 20.61 14.83 6.43
CA ARG A 322 22.09 14.90 6.45
C ARG A 322 22.63 16.27 6.06
N TRP A 323 21.80 17.12 5.45
CA TRP A 323 22.17 18.42 4.90
C TRP A 323 21.35 19.58 5.49
N ALA A 324 20.75 19.39 6.67
CA ALA A 324 19.88 20.38 7.31
C ALA A 324 20.48 21.81 7.27
N GLY A 325 19.75 22.75 6.66
CA GLY A 325 20.14 24.16 6.55
C GLY A 325 21.23 24.50 5.51
N SER A 326 21.77 23.53 4.78
CA SER A 326 22.91 23.73 3.86
C SER A 326 22.58 23.55 2.37
N MET A 327 21.34 23.16 2.03
CA MET A 327 20.97 22.82 0.65
C MET A 327 19.49 23.11 0.38
N HIS A 328 19.18 23.62 -0.82
CA HIS A 328 17.82 23.86 -1.29
C HIS A 328 17.04 22.55 -1.48
N ASP A 329 15.75 22.52 -1.12
CA ASP A 329 14.87 21.32 -1.12
C ASP A 329 14.87 20.52 -2.42
N ALA A 330 14.79 21.18 -3.58
CA ALA A 330 14.84 20.52 -4.88
C ALA A 330 16.16 19.78 -5.15
N ASN A 331 17.28 20.28 -4.61
CA ASN A 331 18.60 19.65 -4.71
C ASN A 331 18.75 18.49 -3.72
N LEU A 332 18.17 18.62 -2.52
CA LEU A 332 18.10 17.57 -1.52
C LEU A 332 17.30 16.37 -2.06
N TRP A 333 16.14 16.61 -2.66
CA TRP A 333 15.31 15.58 -3.27
C TRP A 333 16.08 14.72 -4.27
N GLY A 334 16.87 15.35 -5.14
CA GLY A 334 17.68 14.63 -6.12
C GLY A 334 18.72 13.68 -5.53
N ARG A 335 19.03 13.80 -4.25
CA ARG A 335 19.99 12.99 -3.49
C ARG A 335 19.34 11.95 -2.58
N THR A 336 18.03 12.07 -2.32
CA THR A 336 17.27 11.07 -1.55
C THR A 336 17.17 9.74 -2.28
N ALA A 337 17.04 8.64 -1.54
CA ALA A 337 16.89 7.31 -2.12
C ALA A 337 15.61 7.22 -2.97
N ILE A 338 14.49 7.76 -2.46
CA ILE A 338 13.24 7.84 -3.23
C ILE A 338 13.39 8.74 -4.44
N GLY A 339 14.00 9.93 -4.34
CA GLY A 339 14.16 10.83 -5.47
C GLY A 339 15.05 10.24 -6.57
N GLN A 340 16.10 9.50 -6.22
CA GLN A 340 16.92 8.75 -7.17
C GLN A 340 16.15 7.58 -7.80
N PHE A 341 15.39 6.83 -6.98
CA PHE A 341 14.52 5.77 -7.47
C PHE A 341 13.47 6.31 -8.46
N CYS A 342 12.79 7.40 -8.16
CA CYS A 342 11.78 8.00 -9.04
C CYS A 342 12.37 8.44 -10.38
N LYS A 343 13.59 8.99 -10.38
CA LYS A 343 14.31 9.37 -11.60
C LYS A 343 14.67 8.14 -12.46
N ALA A 344 15.08 7.04 -11.84
CA ALA A 344 15.52 5.84 -12.54
C ALA A 344 14.37 4.92 -12.98
N ALA A 345 13.34 4.78 -12.16
CA ALA A 345 12.34 3.71 -12.27
C ALA A 345 11.00 4.14 -12.90
N LYS A 346 10.72 5.44 -13.04
CA LYS A 346 9.42 6.01 -13.47
C LYS A 346 8.23 5.43 -12.68
N LEU A 347 7.66 6.18 -11.74
CA LEU A 347 6.54 5.75 -10.87
C LEU A 347 5.20 5.44 -11.56
N SER A 348 5.12 5.52 -12.89
CA SER A 348 3.87 5.32 -13.65
C SER A 348 3.18 4.00 -13.31
N PRO A 349 1.85 3.98 -13.08
CA PRO A 349 0.89 5.07 -13.31
C PRO A 349 0.75 6.06 -12.15
N TYR A 350 1.54 5.92 -11.08
CA TYR A 350 1.48 6.77 -9.90
C TYR A 350 2.36 8.01 -10.06
N ALA A 351 1.97 9.08 -9.38
CA ALA A 351 2.77 10.28 -9.25
C ALA A 351 2.78 10.75 -7.80
N LEU A 352 3.92 11.28 -7.37
CA LEU A 352 4.03 11.95 -6.08
C LEU A 352 3.38 13.34 -6.18
N VAL A 353 2.83 13.85 -5.08
CA VAL A 353 2.34 15.23 -5.01
C VAL A 353 3.39 16.07 -4.30
N GLY A 354 4.01 17.01 -5.01
CA GLY A 354 5.07 17.90 -4.49
C GLY A 354 4.57 19.33 -4.30
N ASP A 355 5.16 20.08 -3.37
CA ASP A 355 4.85 21.51 -3.20
C ASP A 355 5.35 22.38 -4.39
N ALA A 356 5.20 23.71 -4.26
CA ALA A 356 5.57 24.67 -5.31
C ALA A 356 7.10 24.76 -5.57
N ALA A 357 7.93 24.32 -4.63
CA ALA A 357 9.38 24.27 -4.78
C ALA A 357 9.82 23.13 -5.72
N TYR A 358 8.97 22.11 -5.92
CA TYR A 358 9.26 21.01 -6.82
C TYR A 358 8.85 21.31 -8.28
N PRO A 359 9.63 20.84 -9.27
CA PRO A 359 9.22 20.90 -10.66
C PRO A 359 8.20 19.79 -10.97
N CYS A 360 7.22 20.09 -11.82
CA CYS A 360 6.33 19.06 -12.37
C CYS A 360 7.13 18.08 -13.25
N ARG A 361 6.91 16.78 -13.08
CA ARG A 361 7.58 15.67 -13.78
C ARG A 361 6.55 14.57 -14.09
N PRO A 362 6.85 13.62 -15.01
CA PRO A 362 5.95 12.50 -15.31
C PRO A 362 5.56 11.62 -14.11
N TRP A 363 6.30 11.73 -13.00
CA TRP A 363 6.12 10.98 -11.76
C TRP A 363 5.94 11.91 -10.53
N MET A 364 5.82 13.23 -10.74
CA MET A 364 5.63 14.22 -9.67
C MET A 364 4.74 15.38 -10.14
N LEU A 365 3.61 15.54 -9.48
CA LEU A 365 2.63 16.59 -9.71
C LEU A 365 2.90 17.77 -8.77
N ALA A 366 3.18 18.93 -9.34
CA ALA A 366 3.41 20.19 -8.63
C ALA A 366 2.27 21.18 -8.94
N PRO A 367 2.01 22.18 -8.09
CA PRO A 367 1.04 23.23 -8.38
C PRO A 367 1.47 24.09 -9.58
N PHE A 368 0.50 24.70 -10.26
CA PHE A 368 0.75 25.74 -11.25
C PHE A 368 1.37 26.98 -10.59
N LYS A 369 2.37 27.57 -11.24
CA LYS A 369 3.12 28.74 -10.75
C LYS A 369 2.53 30.02 -11.33
N GLY A 370 2.30 31.06 -10.50
CA GLY A 370 1.80 32.37 -10.95
C GLY A 370 1.01 33.11 -9.86
N HIS A 371 0.63 34.37 -10.11
CA HIS A 371 -0.32 35.12 -9.26
C HIS A 371 -1.76 34.70 -9.59
N LYS A 372 -2.66 34.79 -8.60
CA LYS A 372 -4.08 34.38 -8.73
C LYS A 372 -4.79 35.05 -9.91
N ASP A 373 -4.41 36.27 -10.26
CA ASP A 373 -5.05 37.07 -11.32
C ASP A 373 -4.70 36.61 -12.74
N GLY A 374 -3.72 35.73 -12.90
CA GLY A 374 -3.30 35.16 -14.18
C GLY A 374 -3.62 33.68 -14.35
N MET A 375 -4.25 33.02 -13.37
CA MET A 375 -4.59 31.60 -13.45
C MET A 375 -5.98 31.40 -14.04
N SER A 376 -6.11 30.38 -14.89
CA SER A 376 -7.41 29.87 -15.28
C SER A 376 -8.16 29.26 -14.09
N ARG A 377 -9.48 29.15 -14.20
CA ARG A 377 -10.33 28.55 -13.17
C ARG A 377 -9.93 27.11 -12.84
N ASP A 378 -9.46 26.36 -13.84
CA ASP A 378 -9.06 24.96 -13.68
C ASP A 378 -7.70 24.83 -13.00
N GLU A 379 -6.74 25.71 -13.30
CA GLU A 379 -5.45 25.77 -12.60
C GLU A 379 -5.63 26.16 -11.13
N TYR A 380 -6.54 27.10 -10.86
CA TYR A 380 -6.91 27.46 -9.49
C TYR A 380 -7.55 26.28 -8.76
N HIS A 381 -8.50 25.61 -9.40
CA HIS A 381 -9.17 24.44 -8.83
C HIS A 381 -8.17 23.30 -8.56
N TRP A 382 -7.25 23.04 -9.50
CA TRP A 382 -6.17 22.09 -9.32
C TRP A 382 -5.29 22.44 -8.12
N ASN A 383 -4.79 23.68 -8.04
CA ASN A 383 -3.98 24.13 -6.91
C ASN A 383 -4.73 24.03 -5.58
N PHE A 384 -6.03 24.30 -5.57
CA PHE A 384 -6.89 24.13 -4.41
C PHE A 384 -6.99 22.65 -3.98
N VAL A 385 -7.35 21.75 -4.90
CA VAL A 385 -7.42 20.30 -4.63
C VAL A 385 -6.05 19.78 -4.17
N GLN A 386 -4.98 20.22 -4.83
CA GLN A 386 -3.61 19.85 -4.48
C GLN A 386 -3.23 20.34 -3.07
N SER A 387 -3.61 21.57 -2.69
CA SER A 387 -3.42 22.08 -1.34
C SER A 387 -4.16 21.26 -0.27
N SER A 388 -5.33 20.71 -0.59
CA SER A 388 -6.06 19.84 0.35
C SER A 388 -5.28 18.56 0.68
N THR A 389 -4.44 18.06 -0.24
CA THR A 389 -3.57 16.91 0.03
C THR A 389 -2.40 17.27 0.96
N ARG A 390 -1.94 18.53 0.95
CA ARG A 390 -0.90 19.04 1.86
C ARG A 390 -1.36 19.06 3.31
N MET A 391 -2.67 19.20 3.56
CA MET A 391 -3.22 19.09 4.91
C MET A 391 -2.83 17.78 5.60
N CYS A 392 -2.64 16.68 4.85
CA CYS A 392 -2.16 15.42 5.40
C CYS A 392 -0.71 15.50 5.91
N ILE A 393 0.15 16.18 5.14
CA ILE A 393 1.57 16.41 5.45
C ILE A 393 1.68 17.38 6.62
N GLU A 394 0.98 18.51 6.57
CA GLU A 394 0.96 19.51 7.64
C GLU A 394 0.48 18.91 8.96
N ARG A 395 -0.57 18.07 8.92
CA ARG A 395 -1.03 17.32 10.10
C ARG A 395 0.04 16.36 10.62
N ALA A 396 0.75 15.63 9.76
CA ALA A 396 1.82 14.73 10.19
C ALA A 396 2.95 15.48 10.91
N PHE A 397 3.38 16.62 10.37
CA PHE A 397 4.39 17.47 11.02
C PHE A 397 3.86 18.14 12.30
N GLY A 398 2.59 18.55 12.32
CA GLY A 398 1.93 19.07 13.52
C GLY A 398 1.90 18.03 14.65
N MET A 399 1.60 16.78 14.32
CA MET A 399 1.62 15.66 15.26
C MET A 399 3.04 15.39 15.78
N LEU A 400 4.02 15.33 14.88
CA LEU A 400 5.44 15.15 15.22
C LEU A 400 5.93 16.22 16.21
N LYS A 401 5.68 17.50 15.91
CA LYS A 401 6.10 18.65 16.74
C LYS A 401 5.34 18.69 18.07
N GLY A 402 4.05 18.35 18.04
CA GLY A 402 3.23 18.29 19.24
C GLY A 402 3.68 17.20 20.21
N ARG A 403 4.09 16.05 19.69
CA ARG A 403 4.58 14.90 20.47
C ARG A 403 6.02 15.12 20.94
N TRP A 404 6.89 15.61 20.06
CA TRP A 404 8.31 15.87 20.35
C TRP A 404 8.61 17.37 20.38
N ARG A 405 8.13 18.04 21.43
CA ARG A 405 8.28 19.49 21.61
C ARG A 405 9.72 19.98 21.67
N ILE A 406 10.71 19.09 21.87
CA ILE A 406 12.13 19.42 21.75
C ILE A 406 12.47 19.98 20.36
N LEU A 407 11.73 19.59 19.31
CA LEU A 407 11.89 20.10 17.95
C LEU A 407 11.44 21.57 17.79
N LEU A 408 10.69 22.11 18.76
CA LEU A 408 10.20 23.49 18.77
C LEU A 408 11.09 24.42 19.60
N LYS A 409 12.07 23.87 20.33
CA LYS A 409 12.92 24.62 21.24
C LYS A 409 14.32 24.72 20.66
N ARG A 410 15.06 25.73 21.12
CA ARG A 410 16.51 25.75 20.93
C ARG A 410 17.11 24.51 21.60
N VAL A 411 17.87 23.73 20.84
CA VAL A 411 18.53 22.52 21.36
C VAL A 411 20.03 22.78 21.41
N ASP A 412 20.56 22.90 22.63
CA ASP A 412 22.00 23.09 22.84
C ASP A 412 22.74 21.76 22.63
N MET A 413 23.02 21.44 21.35
CA MET A 413 23.79 20.28 20.93
C MET A 413 24.74 20.63 19.79
N GLN A 414 25.76 19.80 19.59
CA GLN A 414 26.63 19.92 18.42
C GLN A 414 25.81 19.65 17.15
N LEU A 415 25.99 20.47 16.09
CA LEU A 415 25.27 20.35 14.82
C LEU A 415 25.31 18.94 14.23
N LYS A 416 26.42 18.22 14.46
CA LYS A 416 26.61 16.84 14.01
C LYS A 416 25.60 15.84 14.60
N ASN A 417 24.96 16.16 15.72
CA ASN A 417 24.00 15.30 16.43
C ASN A 417 22.53 15.65 16.10
N VAL A 418 22.30 16.76 15.39
CA VAL A 418 20.95 17.22 15.02
C VAL A 418 20.26 16.21 14.10
N PRO A 419 20.92 15.61 13.08
CA PRO A 419 20.30 14.59 12.25
C PRO A 419 19.82 13.38 13.05
N GLU A 420 20.59 12.90 14.02
CA GLU A 420 20.23 11.75 14.85
C GLU A 420 19.02 12.06 15.73
N MET A 421 18.97 13.25 16.33
CA MET A 421 17.84 13.68 17.16
C MET A 421 16.54 13.75 16.33
N VAL A 422 16.58 14.42 15.18
CA VAL A 422 15.40 14.53 14.30
C VAL A 422 14.99 13.16 13.77
N SER A 423 15.95 12.30 13.40
CA SER A 423 15.67 10.90 13.00
C SER A 423 14.95 10.14 14.10
N ALA A 424 15.43 10.24 15.34
CA ALA A 424 14.83 9.56 16.49
C ALA A 424 13.38 10.02 16.70
N CYS A 425 13.11 11.33 16.64
CA CYS A 425 11.75 11.86 16.74
C CYS A 425 10.82 11.32 15.64
N LEU A 426 11.30 11.26 14.38
CA LEU A 426 10.51 10.72 13.26
C LEU A 426 10.19 9.24 13.43
N VAL A 427 11.19 8.43 13.82
CA VAL A 427 11.01 6.99 14.07
C VAL A 427 10.04 6.74 15.23
N LEU A 428 10.22 7.45 16.35
CA LEU A 428 9.34 7.33 17.51
C LEU A 428 7.91 7.80 17.20
N HIS A 429 7.74 8.86 16.39
CA HIS A 429 6.42 9.26 15.91
C HIS A 429 5.74 8.16 15.10
N ASN A 430 6.46 7.56 14.14
CA ASN A 430 5.91 6.46 13.35
C ASN A 430 5.51 5.27 14.23
N ILE A 431 6.33 4.92 15.24
CA ILE A 431 6.00 3.89 16.23
C ILE A 431 4.67 4.24 16.91
N CYS A 432 4.50 5.46 17.44
CA CYS A 432 3.24 5.89 18.05
C CYS A 432 2.03 5.72 17.10
N ILE A 433 2.15 6.15 15.84
CA ILE A 433 1.06 5.97 14.85
C ILE A 433 0.77 4.50 14.59
N ILE A 434 1.80 3.67 14.37
CA ILE A 434 1.66 2.23 14.09
C ILE A 434 0.98 1.50 15.25
N PHE A 435 1.28 1.88 16.49
CA PHE A 435 0.70 1.27 17.68
C PHE A 435 -0.62 1.93 18.13
N GLY A 436 -1.20 2.82 17.33
CA GLY A 436 -2.53 3.40 17.59
C GLY A 436 -2.56 4.41 18.73
N ASP A 437 -1.43 5.02 19.06
CA ASP A 437 -1.32 6.08 20.07
C ASP A 437 -2.07 7.34 19.59
N SER A 438 -3.18 7.66 20.25
CA SER A 438 -4.07 8.75 19.87
C SER A 438 -3.45 10.13 20.16
N PHE A 439 -3.41 11.00 19.16
CA PHE A 439 -2.88 12.37 19.30
C PHE A 439 -3.86 13.36 19.98
N TRP A 440 -5.14 13.01 20.12
CA TRP A 440 -6.16 13.91 20.66
C TRP A 440 -6.02 14.04 22.16
N ARG A 441 -5.97 15.29 22.63
CA ARG A 441 -5.87 15.64 24.05
C ARG A 441 -7.21 15.51 24.79
N THR A 442 -8.04 14.54 24.40
CA THR A 442 -9.22 14.13 25.19
C THR A 442 -8.83 13.90 26.64
N GLU A 443 -7.65 13.34 26.85
CA GLU A 443 -7.06 13.13 28.17
C GLU A 443 -6.83 14.41 28.95
N TRP A 444 -6.57 15.56 28.31
CA TRP A 444 -6.33 16.83 29.03
C TRP A 444 -7.63 17.48 29.47
N VAL A 445 -8.68 17.36 28.65
CA VAL A 445 -10.03 17.78 29.04
C VAL A 445 -10.49 16.91 30.20
N GLN A 446 -10.29 15.59 30.10
CA GLN A 446 -10.61 14.66 31.17
C GLN A 446 -9.81 14.95 32.45
N GLU A 447 -8.49 15.09 32.35
CA GLU A 447 -7.59 15.42 33.46
C GLU A 447 -8.03 16.71 34.15
N ALA A 448 -8.35 17.77 33.39
CA ALA A 448 -8.85 19.02 33.95
C ALA A 448 -10.19 18.82 34.67
N THR A 449 -11.13 18.06 34.09
CA THR A 449 -12.42 17.79 34.72
C THR A 449 -12.31 16.94 35.98
N ASP A 450 -11.36 15.99 36.00
CA ASP A 450 -11.11 15.12 37.15
C ASP A 450 -10.62 15.90 38.37
N VAL A 451 -9.96 17.04 38.15
CA VAL A 451 -9.47 17.93 39.21
C VAL A 451 -10.32 19.19 39.40
N GLY A 452 -11.53 19.22 38.83
CA GLY A 452 -12.56 20.23 39.16
C GLY A 452 -12.90 21.26 38.08
N ALA A 453 -12.26 21.22 36.91
CA ALA A 453 -12.72 22.02 35.77
C ALA A 453 -14.08 21.54 35.26
N ARG A 454 -14.81 22.41 34.58
CA ARG A 454 -16.13 22.10 34.03
C ARG A 454 -16.19 22.38 32.54
N VAL A 455 -16.77 21.43 31.81
CA VAL A 455 -17.09 21.56 30.38
C VAL A 455 -18.42 22.30 30.24
N LEU A 456 -18.41 23.48 29.61
CA LEU A 456 -19.59 24.27 29.29
C LEU A 456 -20.20 23.89 27.93
N ALA A 457 -19.37 23.47 26.99
CA ALA A 457 -19.78 23.01 25.66
C ALA A 457 -18.74 22.04 25.09
N GLY A 458 -19.17 21.10 24.25
CA GLY A 458 -18.30 20.12 23.59
C GLY A 458 -17.73 19.09 24.56
N GLY A 459 -16.42 18.86 24.47
CA GLY A 459 -15.68 17.93 25.34
C GLY A 459 -15.56 16.51 24.80
N ASN A 460 -16.17 16.20 23.66
CA ASN A 460 -16.26 14.85 23.12
C ASN A 460 -15.74 14.73 21.68
N VAL A 461 -15.30 13.51 21.35
CA VAL A 461 -14.98 13.13 19.97
C VAL A 461 -16.30 12.99 19.21
N LEU A 462 -16.39 13.63 18.04
CA LEU A 462 -17.53 13.53 17.12
C LEU A 462 -17.32 12.42 16.09
N ASP A 463 -16.09 12.26 15.61
CA ASP A 463 -15.70 11.19 14.68
C ASP A 463 -14.23 10.82 14.91
N ALA A 464 -14.00 9.65 15.52
CA ALA A 464 -12.65 9.18 15.83
C ALA A 464 -11.85 8.82 14.56
N ALA A 465 -12.53 8.25 13.56
CA ALA A 465 -11.91 7.78 12.31
C ALA A 465 -11.47 8.96 11.42
N HIS A 466 -12.21 10.06 11.46
CA HIS A 466 -11.89 11.29 10.71
C HIS A 466 -11.30 12.39 11.57
N HIS A 467 -10.99 12.10 12.84
CA HIS A 467 -10.32 13.02 13.74
C HIS A 467 -11.09 14.33 13.98
N ILE A 468 -12.40 14.21 14.16
CA ILE A 468 -13.30 15.34 14.42
C ILE A 468 -13.59 15.38 15.92
N TYR A 469 -13.18 16.48 16.56
CA TYR A 469 -13.43 16.75 17.97
C TYR A 469 -14.33 17.97 18.12
N ALA A 470 -15.28 17.92 19.06
CA ALA A 470 -16.20 19.03 19.28
C ALA A 470 -15.44 20.28 19.78
N PRO A 471 -15.80 21.49 19.34
CA PRO A 471 -15.34 22.72 19.98
C PRO A 471 -15.68 22.70 21.47
N THR A 472 -14.65 22.80 22.32
CA THR A 472 -14.75 22.61 23.76
C THR A 472 -14.53 23.92 24.49
N LEU A 473 -15.44 24.27 25.39
CA LEU A 473 -15.31 25.42 26.29
C LEU A 473 -15.20 24.93 27.73
N LEU A 474 -14.12 25.30 28.41
CA LEU A 474 -13.84 24.98 29.81
C LEU A 474 -13.98 26.22 30.70
N THR A 475 -14.38 26.01 31.94
CA THR A 475 -14.41 27.01 33.03
C THR A 475 -14.01 26.33 34.34
N ASP A 476 -13.87 27.10 35.41
CA ASP A 476 -13.51 26.61 36.75
C ASP A 476 -12.13 25.91 36.75
N THR A 477 -11.24 26.39 35.87
CA THR A 477 -9.88 25.88 35.70
C THR A 477 -8.91 26.57 36.68
N THR A 478 -7.84 25.86 37.04
CA THR A 478 -6.75 26.41 37.86
C THR A 478 -5.51 26.65 37.01
N ALA A 479 -4.66 27.59 37.46
CA ALA A 479 -3.52 28.06 36.68
C ALA A 479 -2.44 26.99 36.43
N ASP A 480 -2.45 25.89 37.19
CA ASP A 480 -1.52 24.76 37.10
C ASP A 480 -2.00 23.65 36.15
N MET A 481 -3.29 23.65 35.76
CA MET A 481 -3.82 22.64 34.83
C MET A 481 -3.09 22.71 33.49
N LYS A 482 -2.85 21.55 32.87
CA LYS A 482 -2.17 21.48 31.56
C LYS A 482 -2.89 22.27 30.47
N VAL A 483 -4.22 22.28 30.48
CA VAL A 483 -5.03 23.08 29.54
C VAL A 483 -4.75 24.59 29.65
N CYS A 484 -4.30 25.07 30.81
CA CYS A 484 -3.96 26.48 31.06
C CYS A 484 -2.47 26.78 30.82
N THR A 485 -1.58 25.84 31.18
CA THR A 485 -0.12 26.06 31.18
C THR A 485 0.56 25.69 29.87
N GLU A 486 -0.10 24.91 29.03
CA GLU A 486 0.46 24.36 27.80
C GLU A 486 -0.45 24.64 26.59
N GLU A 487 0.15 24.89 25.43
CA GLU A 487 -0.63 25.18 24.22
C GLU A 487 -1.39 23.94 23.72
N ALA A 488 -2.73 23.98 23.78
CA ALA A 488 -3.64 22.88 23.43
C ALA A 488 -3.60 22.47 21.94
N PHE A 489 -3.40 23.44 21.03
CA PHE A 489 -3.40 23.26 19.57
C PHE A 489 -4.62 22.48 19.03
N GLY A 490 -5.77 22.67 19.67
CA GLY A 490 -7.05 22.07 19.33
C GLY A 490 -8.18 23.06 19.59
N PRO A 491 -9.44 22.71 19.27
CA PRO A 491 -10.56 23.61 19.41
C PRO A 491 -11.04 23.69 20.87
N ILE A 492 -10.13 24.06 21.78
CA ILE A 492 -10.36 24.15 23.23
C ILE A 492 -10.15 25.61 23.65
N ALA A 493 -11.15 26.20 24.29
CA ALA A 493 -11.08 27.54 24.88
C ALA A 493 -11.33 27.46 26.39
N ILE A 494 -10.69 28.35 27.14
CA ILE A 494 -10.88 28.51 28.59
C ILE A 494 -11.55 29.87 28.82
N LEU A 495 -12.58 29.86 29.66
CA LEU A 495 -13.33 31.04 30.06
C LEU A 495 -13.23 31.19 31.57
N GLU A 496 -12.54 32.23 32.03
CA GLU A 496 -12.37 32.53 33.45
C GLU A 496 -12.73 33.98 33.76
N SER A 497 -13.38 34.17 34.90
CA SER A 497 -13.59 35.50 35.45
C SER A 497 -12.34 36.00 36.19
N VAL A 498 -12.11 37.31 36.13
CA VAL A 498 -11.05 38.00 36.87
C VAL A 498 -11.65 39.22 37.58
N PRO A 499 -11.19 39.56 38.79
CA PRO A 499 -11.76 40.65 39.57
C PRO A 499 -11.46 42.03 38.95
N ASP A 500 -10.32 42.17 38.27
CA ASP A 500 -9.87 43.41 37.68
C ASP A 500 -8.91 43.19 36.50
N PHE A 501 -8.56 44.28 35.83
CA PHE A 501 -7.72 44.27 34.62
C PHE A 501 -6.25 43.95 34.91
N GLU A 502 -5.73 44.33 36.08
CA GLU A 502 -4.34 44.07 36.48
C GLU A 502 -4.14 42.57 36.75
N THR A 503 -5.12 41.94 37.37
CA THR A 503 -5.17 40.48 37.56
C THR A 503 -5.21 39.75 36.22
N ALA A 504 -5.92 40.30 35.22
CA ALA A 504 -5.91 39.74 33.86
C ALA A 504 -4.50 39.79 33.25
N ILE A 505 -3.81 40.93 33.35
CA ILE A 505 -2.43 41.10 32.88
C ILE A 505 -1.50 40.11 33.60
N ALA A 506 -1.59 40.01 34.92
CA ALA A 506 -0.78 39.10 35.72
C ALA A 506 -1.00 37.63 35.31
N ARG A 507 -2.24 37.23 35.05
CA ARG A 507 -2.56 35.87 34.56
C ARG A 507 -1.98 35.61 33.18
N VAL A 508 -2.09 36.55 32.24
CA VAL A 508 -1.50 36.40 30.89
C VAL A 508 0.03 36.28 30.98
N ASN A 509 0.67 37.14 31.77
CA ASN A 509 2.12 37.12 31.95
C ASN A 509 2.63 35.88 32.71
N GLY A 510 1.78 35.25 33.53
CA GLY A 510 2.10 33.99 34.19
C GLY A 510 2.33 32.81 33.23
N SER A 511 1.98 32.97 31.95
CA SER A 511 2.34 32.01 30.91
C SER A 511 3.83 32.09 30.56
N ARG A 512 4.41 30.91 30.27
CA ARG A 512 5.73 30.81 29.66
C ARG A 512 5.73 31.24 28.19
N PHE A 513 4.55 31.36 27.58
CA PHE A 513 4.35 31.80 26.21
C PHE A 513 3.95 33.28 26.16
N GLY A 514 4.24 33.94 25.04
CA GLY A 514 3.97 35.36 24.86
C GLY A 514 3.90 35.76 23.38
N LEU A 515 2.99 35.16 22.61
CA LEU A 515 2.85 35.45 21.17
C LEU A 515 2.02 36.72 20.91
N GLN A 516 0.71 36.66 21.12
CA GLN A 516 -0.19 37.80 20.96
C GLN A 516 -1.31 37.78 22.00
N ALA A 517 -1.87 38.94 22.32
CA ALA A 517 -3.05 39.10 23.16
C ALA A 517 -4.12 39.95 22.46
N GLY A 518 -5.38 39.54 22.55
CA GLY A 518 -6.54 40.33 22.10
C GLY A 518 -7.22 40.98 23.30
N ILE A 519 -7.52 42.28 23.23
CA ILE A 519 -8.10 43.03 24.34
C ILE A 519 -9.34 43.78 23.85
N PHE A 520 -10.48 43.47 24.46
CA PHE A 520 -11.74 44.16 24.20
C PHE A 520 -12.01 45.18 25.31
N THR A 521 -11.71 46.45 25.03
CA THR A 521 -11.99 47.56 25.94
C THR A 521 -12.22 48.87 25.19
N ASN A 522 -13.01 49.77 25.75
CA ASN A 522 -13.19 51.14 25.26
C ASN A 522 -12.35 52.17 26.04
N ARG A 523 -11.51 51.71 26.99
CA ARG A 523 -10.73 52.55 27.89
C ARG A 523 -9.29 52.69 27.41
N VAL A 524 -8.89 53.90 27.02
CA VAL A 524 -7.54 54.21 26.54
C VAL A 524 -6.48 53.96 27.62
N ASP A 525 -6.80 54.22 28.88
CA ASP A 525 -5.89 53.96 30.00
C ASP A 525 -5.57 52.47 30.13
N ARG A 526 -6.55 51.58 29.92
CA ARG A 526 -6.34 50.12 29.90
C ARG A 526 -5.54 49.66 28.69
N MET A 527 -5.75 50.27 27.52
CA MET A 527 -4.97 49.97 26.32
C MET A 527 -3.48 50.30 26.52
N LYS A 528 -3.18 51.47 27.10
CA LYS A 528 -1.81 51.88 27.42
C LYS A 528 -1.17 50.99 28.48
N LEU A 529 -1.89 50.73 29.57
CA LEU A 529 -1.44 49.85 30.64
C LEU A 529 -1.11 48.44 30.12
N ALA A 530 -1.95 47.89 29.24
CA ALA A 530 -1.70 46.61 28.60
C ALA A 530 -0.45 46.64 27.71
N HIS A 531 -0.26 47.70 26.91
CA HIS A 531 0.95 47.88 26.10
C HIS A 531 2.22 47.97 26.96
N GLU A 532 2.14 48.62 28.12
CA GLU A 532 3.29 48.78 29.02
C GLU A 532 3.63 47.49 29.79
N ARG A 533 2.63 46.68 30.14
CA ARG A 533 2.81 45.57 31.09
C ARG A 533 2.67 44.16 30.51
N LEU A 534 1.97 43.97 29.40
CA LEU A 534 1.84 42.63 28.84
C LEU A 534 3.14 42.17 28.19
N GLU A 535 3.54 40.95 28.55
CA GLU A 535 4.73 40.31 28.06
C GLU A 535 4.38 39.43 26.84
N VAL A 536 3.97 40.08 25.75
CA VAL A 536 3.62 39.43 24.48
C VAL A 536 4.22 40.16 23.28
N GLY A 537 4.34 39.47 22.15
CA GLY A 537 4.86 40.03 20.91
C GLY A 537 3.93 41.02 20.20
N GLY A 538 2.62 40.95 20.43
CA GLY A 538 1.64 41.88 19.86
C GLY A 538 0.35 41.98 20.66
N ILE A 539 -0.26 43.16 20.65
CA ILE A 539 -1.50 43.46 21.37
C ILE A 539 -2.52 44.01 20.39
N ILE A 540 -3.66 43.34 20.28
CA ILE A 540 -4.73 43.67 19.33
C ILE A 540 -5.92 44.21 20.11
N ILE A 541 -6.22 45.50 19.94
CA ILE A 541 -7.37 46.14 20.58
C ILE A 541 -8.62 45.93 19.72
N GLY A 542 -9.70 45.44 20.34
CA GLY A 542 -10.99 45.21 19.67
C GLY A 542 -11.00 44.02 18.72
N GLY A 543 -9.98 43.15 18.78
CA GLY A 543 -9.87 41.97 17.93
C GLY A 543 -9.25 40.78 18.65
N VAL A 544 -9.40 39.60 18.03
CA VAL A 544 -8.74 38.36 18.48
C VAL A 544 -7.22 38.43 18.20
N PRO A 545 -6.39 37.67 18.92
CA PRO A 545 -4.93 37.62 18.73
C PRO A 545 -4.52 36.84 17.47
N GLY A 546 -5.03 37.25 16.31
CA GLY A 546 -4.75 36.66 15.00
C GLY A 546 -4.56 37.68 13.89
N PHE A 547 -4.49 38.97 14.23
CA PHE A 547 -4.23 40.01 13.24
C PHE A 547 -2.80 39.88 12.69
N ARG A 548 -2.67 39.90 11.36
CA ARG A 548 -1.38 39.83 10.66
C ARG A 548 -1.42 40.66 9.38
N VAL A 549 -0.35 41.43 9.16
CA VAL A 549 -0.07 42.13 7.90
C VAL A 549 1.40 41.89 7.55
N ASP A 550 1.72 41.61 6.30
CA ASP A 550 3.06 41.10 5.94
C ASP A 550 4.21 42.05 6.28
N SER A 551 3.96 43.36 6.33
CA SER A 551 4.97 44.37 6.66
C SER A 551 5.18 44.57 8.16
N MET A 552 4.28 44.06 9.00
CA MET A 552 4.32 44.29 10.44
C MET A 552 5.27 43.28 11.13
N PRO A 553 5.84 43.61 12.30
CA PRO A 553 6.56 42.63 13.10
C PRO A 553 5.59 41.61 13.68
N TYR A 554 5.82 40.33 13.41
CA TYR A 554 5.06 39.22 13.96
C TYR A 554 6.01 38.21 14.59
N GLY A 555 5.83 37.92 15.88
CA GLY A 555 6.68 36.97 16.59
C GLY A 555 6.51 37.15 18.08
N GLY A 556 6.69 36.07 18.82
CA GLY A 556 6.48 36.08 20.27
C GLY A 556 7.71 36.48 21.07
N ILE A 557 7.54 36.57 22.37
CA ILE A 557 8.64 36.60 23.33
C ILE A 557 8.57 35.36 24.22
N LYS A 558 9.53 35.19 25.14
CA LYS A 558 9.65 34.01 26.01
C LYS A 558 9.80 32.73 25.18
N ASP A 559 9.11 31.65 25.54
CA ASP A 559 9.12 30.37 24.82
C ASP A 559 8.35 30.44 23.48
N SER A 560 7.71 31.56 23.14
CA SER A 560 7.02 31.75 21.85
C SER A 560 7.97 32.14 20.70
N GLY A 561 9.27 32.22 20.95
CA GLY A 561 10.29 32.39 19.92
C GLY A 561 11.21 33.60 20.14
N LEU A 562 12.23 33.66 19.29
CA LEU A 562 13.16 34.79 19.17
C LEU A 562 12.97 35.39 17.77
N GLY A 563 13.25 36.68 17.62
CA GLY A 563 13.12 37.34 16.32
C GLY A 563 11.73 37.83 15.97
N ARG A 564 11.57 38.31 14.75
CA ARG A 564 10.30 38.85 14.23
C ARG A 564 10.20 38.54 12.74
N GLU A 565 9.11 37.89 12.37
CA GLU A 565 8.67 37.76 10.99
C GLU A 565 8.02 39.07 10.50
N GLY A 566 7.99 39.25 9.19
CA GLY A 566 7.53 40.45 8.51
C GLY A 566 8.62 40.95 7.57
N VAL A 567 8.26 41.50 6.40
CA VAL A 567 9.21 41.71 5.28
C VAL A 567 10.52 42.37 5.72
N ARG A 568 10.45 43.49 6.45
CA ARG A 568 11.63 44.20 6.95
C ARG A 568 12.41 43.39 8.00
N TYR A 569 11.70 42.82 8.97
CA TYR A 569 12.30 42.15 10.12
C TYR A 569 12.97 40.83 9.73
N ALA A 570 12.36 40.08 8.80
CA ALA A 570 12.95 38.90 8.21
C ALA A 570 14.21 39.25 7.39
N MET A 571 14.22 40.37 6.67
CA MET A 571 15.44 40.85 6.01
C MET A 571 16.54 41.16 7.03
N GLU A 572 16.21 41.81 8.14
CA GLU A 572 17.16 42.11 9.22
C GLU A 572 17.71 40.81 9.86
N GLU A 573 16.86 39.83 10.18
CA GLU A 573 17.27 38.55 10.77
C GLU A 573 18.11 37.67 9.82
N MET A 574 17.86 37.76 8.51
CA MET A 574 18.55 36.96 7.51
C MET A 574 19.79 37.67 6.91
N THR A 575 20.12 38.87 7.40
CA THR A 575 21.28 39.67 6.94
C THR A 575 22.40 39.66 7.97
N GLU A 576 23.62 39.30 7.53
CA GLU A 576 24.82 39.43 8.37
C GLU A 576 25.46 40.82 8.20
N PRO A 577 25.46 41.70 9.23
CA PRO A 577 26.09 43.00 9.13
C PRO A 577 27.62 42.86 9.13
N ARG A 578 28.30 43.51 8.17
CA ARG A 578 29.76 43.46 8.06
C ARG A 578 30.39 44.84 8.28
N LEU A 579 31.21 44.96 9.32
CA LEU A 579 32.00 46.15 9.60
C LEU A 579 33.33 46.10 8.83
N LEU A 580 33.62 47.15 8.05
CA LEU A 580 34.94 47.42 7.49
C LEU A 580 35.53 48.62 8.23
N VAL A 581 36.66 48.40 8.88
CA VAL A 581 37.48 49.46 9.48
C VAL A 581 38.76 49.55 8.65
N TYR A 582 39.13 50.74 8.20
CA TYR A 582 40.38 51.04 7.51
C TYR A 582 41.30 51.87 8.39
#